data_AF-A0A920ASN5-F1
#
_entry.id   AF-A0A920ASN5-F1
#
_cell.length_a   1.000
_cell.length_b   1.000
_cell.length_c   1.000
_cell.angle_alpha   90.00
_cell.angle_beta   90.00
_cell.angle_gamma   90.00
#
_symmetry.space_group_name_H-M   'P 1'
#
loop_
_entity.id
_entity.type
_entity.pdbx_description
1 polymer ?
#
loop_
_entity_poly.entity_id
_entity_poly.type
_entity_poly.pdbx_seq_one_letter_code
_entity_poly.pdbx_strand_id
1 'polypeptide(L)'
;MNKALIRILTISILNFYTLKLSLFIDVDQFKRDIDIFYVFQNVSYDIVFILISISVAFLTVVLTLFFKPFIEVYLIFHLKISFYFFINLVSISTIYLAFRVYGYSRLMILIYLLISTFFLIVSDKIK
;
A
#
# COMPACT_ATOMS: atom_id res chain seq x y z
N MET A 1 -10.69 -13.34 -9.80
CA MET A 1 -10.28 -12.03 -10.38
C MET A 1 -10.83 -10.86 -9.57
N ASN A 2 -12.12 -10.84 -9.23
CA ASN A 2 -12.75 -9.75 -8.48
C ASN A 2 -12.09 -9.44 -7.13
N LYS A 3 -11.72 -10.46 -6.33
CA LYS A 3 -11.09 -10.26 -5.03
C LYS A 3 -9.78 -9.48 -5.08
N ALA A 4 -8.92 -9.76 -6.05
CA ALA A 4 -7.64 -9.05 -6.21
C ALA A 4 -7.88 -7.59 -6.60
N LEU A 5 -8.83 -7.34 -7.52
CA LEU A 5 -9.18 -6.00 -7.95
C LEU A 5 -9.80 -5.16 -6.82
N ILE A 6 -10.71 -5.75 -6.04
CA ILE A 6 -11.28 -5.11 -4.84
C ILE A 6 -10.16 -4.77 -3.85
N ARG A 7 -9.20 -5.68 -3.64
CA ARG A 7 -8.05 -5.40 -2.77
C ARG A 7 -7.19 -4.25 -3.28
N ILE A 8 -6.89 -4.23 -4.58
CA ILE A 8 -6.13 -3.14 -5.19
C ILE A 8 -6.85 -1.81 -4.98
N LEU A 9 -8.14 -1.73 -5.30
CA LEU A 9 -8.93 -0.51 -5.15
C LEU A 9 -8.96 -0.03 -3.68
N THR A 10 -9.35 -0.90 -2.75
CA THR A 10 -9.51 -0.51 -1.35
C THR A 10 -8.17 -0.11 -0.72
N ILE A 11 -7.09 -0.86 -0.95
CA ILE A 11 -5.78 -0.55 -0.39
C ILE A 11 -5.22 0.74 -1.00
N SER A 12 -5.44 0.97 -2.30
CA SER A 12 -5.06 2.22 -2.96
C SER A 12 -5.80 3.41 -2.35
N ILE A 13 -7.12 3.30 -2.14
CA ILE A 13 -7.91 4.36 -1.50
C ILE A 13 -7.40 4.65 -0.09
N LEU A 14 -7.17 3.61 0.72
CA LEU A 14 -6.66 3.76 2.08
C LEU A 14 -5.28 4.45 2.11
N ASN A 15 -4.36 4.03 1.23
CA ASN A 15 -3.03 4.65 1.16
C ASN A 15 -3.11 6.10 0.67
N PHE A 16 -3.96 6.39 -0.32
CA PHE A 16 -4.16 7.74 -0.83
C PHE A 16 -4.60 8.70 0.28
N TYR A 17 -5.58 8.30 1.10
CA TYR A 17 -6.00 9.10 2.26
C TYR A 17 -4.89 9.21 3.32
N THR A 18 -4.06 8.18 3.48
CA THR A 18 -2.90 8.22 4.40
C THR A 18 -1.89 9.29 3.98
N LEU A 19 -1.61 9.39 2.67
CA LEU A 19 -0.75 10.43 2.11
C LEU A 19 -1.39 11.81 2.27
N LYS A 20 -2.68 11.96 1.89
CA LYS A 20 -3.39 13.25 1.91
C LYS A 20 -3.59 13.83 3.31
N LEU A 21 -3.76 12.97 4.31
CA LEU A 21 -3.90 13.38 5.72
C LEU A 21 -2.53 13.62 6.41
N SER A 22 -1.42 13.32 5.74
CA SER A 22 -0.08 13.59 6.26
C SER A 22 0.35 15.02 5.91
N LEU A 23 0.34 15.90 6.92
CA LEU A 23 0.54 17.35 6.73
C LEU A 23 1.88 17.76 6.10
N PHE A 24 2.96 17.02 6.39
CA PHE A 24 4.32 17.38 5.99
C PHE A 24 4.90 16.44 4.96
N ILE A 25 4.03 15.80 4.16
CA ILE A 25 4.48 14.78 3.22
C ILE A 25 5.32 15.39 2.09
N ASP A 26 6.45 14.75 1.80
CA ASP A 26 7.36 15.12 0.72
C ASP A 26 7.47 13.95 -0.26
N VAL A 27 7.11 14.22 -1.52
CA VAL A 27 7.21 13.30 -2.66
C VAL A 27 7.93 13.95 -3.85
N ASP A 28 8.63 15.07 -3.62
CA ASP A 28 9.19 15.90 -4.68
C ASP A 28 10.24 15.16 -5.50
N GLN A 29 11.00 14.27 -4.86
CA GLN A 29 11.99 13.47 -5.58
C GLN A 29 11.31 12.58 -6.62
N PHE A 30 10.32 11.80 -6.23
CA PHE A 30 9.62 10.91 -7.14
C PHE A 30 8.84 11.69 -8.20
N LYS A 31 8.27 12.84 -7.85
CA LYS A 31 7.66 13.74 -8.83
C LYS A 31 8.68 14.19 -9.88
N ARG A 32 9.88 14.63 -9.47
CA ARG A 32 10.95 15.01 -10.41
C ARG A 32 11.38 13.82 -11.26
N ASP A 33 11.47 12.63 -10.68
CA ASP A 33 11.84 11.42 -11.41
C ASP A 33 10.80 11.06 -12.49
N ILE A 34 9.51 11.32 -12.25
CA ILE A 34 8.43 11.21 -13.25
C ILE A 34 8.55 12.31 -14.31
N ASP A 35 8.79 13.56 -13.89
CA ASP A 35 8.87 14.73 -14.78
C ASP A 35 10.03 14.62 -15.81
N ILE A 36 11.05 13.77 -15.57
CA ILE A 36 12.10 13.44 -16.55
C ILE A 36 11.51 12.87 -17.86
N PHE A 37 10.41 12.12 -17.75
CA PHE A 37 9.73 11.59 -18.91
C PHE A 37 8.86 12.69 -19.53
N TYR A 38 9.25 13.20 -20.71
CA TYR A 38 8.60 14.32 -21.42
C TYR A 38 7.08 14.23 -21.57
N VAL A 39 6.50 13.02 -21.52
CA VAL A 39 5.05 12.77 -21.59
C VAL A 39 4.32 13.23 -20.33
N PHE A 40 5.01 13.33 -19.19
CA PHE A 40 4.44 13.57 -17.87
C PHE A 40 4.87 14.90 -17.26
N GLN A 41 5.19 15.91 -18.07
CA GLN A 41 5.51 17.22 -17.52
C GLN A 41 4.30 17.86 -16.82
N ASN A 42 4.54 18.45 -15.65
CA ASN A 42 3.54 19.14 -14.82
C ASN A 42 2.52 18.19 -14.16
N VAL A 43 2.92 16.96 -13.81
CA VAL A 43 2.07 16.07 -13.02
C VAL A 43 1.72 16.70 -11.67
N SER A 44 0.44 16.69 -11.30
CA SER A 44 -0.01 17.19 -10.00
C SER A 44 0.36 16.23 -8.85
N TYR A 45 0.52 16.78 -7.64
CA TYR A 45 0.80 15.96 -6.45
C TYR A 45 -0.28 14.90 -6.18
N ASP A 46 -1.55 15.18 -6.49
CA ASP A 46 -2.63 14.21 -6.36
C ASP A 46 -2.41 12.98 -7.25
N ILE A 47 -1.93 13.17 -8.49
CA ILE A 47 -1.60 12.06 -9.40
C ILE A 47 -0.41 11.26 -8.86
N VAL A 48 0.61 11.95 -8.32
CA VAL A 48 1.75 11.27 -7.68
C VAL A 48 1.28 10.40 -6.51
N PHE A 49 0.37 10.91 -5.67
CA PHE A 49 -0.21 10.13 -4.58
C PHE A 49 -1.00 8.92 -5.07
N ILE A 50 -1.75 9.05 -6.17
CA ILE A 50 -2.46 7.93 -6.80
C ILE A 50 -1.47 6.85 -7.26
N LEU A 51 -0.38 7.23 -7.93
CA LEU A 51 0.65 6.31 -8.40
C LEU A 51 1.35 5.56 -7.26
N ILE A 52 1.72 6.28 -6.20
CA ILE A 52 2.29 5.68 -4.98
C ILE A 52 1.30 4.67 -4.40
N SER A 53 0.04 5.07 -4.25
CA SER A 53 -1.00 4.25 -3.62
C SER A 53 -1.31 2.97 -4.41
N ILE A 54 -1.40 3.07 -5.73
CA ILE A 54 -1.57 1.91 -6.62
C ILE A 54 -0.38 0.96 -6.50
N SER A 55 0.83 1.50 -6.43
CA SER A 55 2.05 0.70 -6.30
C SER A 55 2.10 -0.06 -4.96
N VAL A 56 1.70 0.58 -3.86
CA VAL A 56 1.56 -0.08 -2.54
C VAL A 56 0.53 -1.21 -2.61
N ALA A 57 -0.63 -0.94 -3.22
CA ALA A 57 -1.70 -1.92 -3.32
C ALA A 57 -1.31 -3.11 -4.22
N PHE A 58 -0.64 -2.83 -5.33
CA PHE A 58 -0.12 -3.84 -6.24
C PHE A 58 0.89 -4.75 -5.54
N LEU A 59 1.89 -4.16 -4.87
CA LEU A 59 2.89 -4.93 -4.12
C LEU A 59 2.23 -5.77 -3.01
N THR A 60 1.27 -5.21 -2.28
CA THR A 60 0.51 -5.94 -1.25
C THR A 60 -0.17 -7.19 -1.82
N VAL A 61 -0.83 -7.06 -2.97
CA VAL A 61 -1.52 -8.19 -3.60
C VAL A 61 -0.52 -9.22 -4.12
N VAL A 62 0.58 -8.79 -4.74
CA VAL A 62 1.65 -9.68 -5.21
C VAL A 62 2.22 -10.49 -4.05
N LEU A 63 2.59 -9.83 -2.94
CA LEU A 63 3.13 -10.51 -1.76
C LEU A 63 2.09 -11.45 -1.13
N THR A 64 0.82 -11.05 -1.09
CA THR A 64 -0.25 -11.92 -0.57
C THR A 64 -0.43 -13.18 -1.41
N LEU A 65 -0.32 -13.08 -2.73
CA LEU A 65 -0.41 -14.22 -3.64
C LEU A 65 0.83 -15.11 -3.56
N PHE A 66 2.02 -14.50 -3.60
CA PHE A 66 3.29 -15.19 -3.53
C PHE A 66 3.43 -15.98 -2.22
N PHE A 67 3.07 -15.34 -1.10
CA PHE A 67 3.18 -16.00 0.20
C PHE A 67 1.94 -16.81 0.60
N LYS A 68 0.92 -16.93 -0.25
CA LYS A 68 -0.30 -17.69 0.08
C LYS A 68 -0.03 -19.11 0.61
N PRO A 69 0.88 -19.92 0.02
CA PRO A 69 1.21 -21.25 0.55
C PRO A 69 1.75 -21.17 1.98
N PHE A 70 2.55 -20.14 2.28
CA PHE A 70 3.09 -19.91 3.61
C PHE A 70 2.02 -19.45 4.58
N ILE A 71 1.02 -18.66 4.16
CA ILE A 71 -0.14 -18.28 5.00
C ILE A 71 -0.88 -19.52 5.48
N GLU A 72 -1.09 -20.48 4.58
CA GLU A 72 -1.82 -21.72 4.89
C GLU A 72 -1.06 -22.59 5.90
N VAL A 73 0.28 -22.63 5.81
CA VAL A 73 1.13 -23.30 6.80
C VAL A 73 1.22 -22.50 8.11
N TYR A 74 1.36 -21.18 8.05
CA TYR A 74 1.40 -20.29 9.21
C TYR A 74 0.08 -20.31 9.99
N LEU A 75 -1.05 -20.47 9.30
CA LEU A 75 -2.38 -20.59 9.90
C LEU A 75 -2.51 -21.77 10.87
N ILE A 76 -1.67 -22.78 10.73
CA ILE A 76 -1.64 -23.95 11.63
C ILE A 76 -0.96 -23.60 12.97
N PHE A 77 -0.10 -22.57 13.02
CA PHE A 77 0.75 -22.28 14.19
C PHE A 77 0.66 -20.82 14.73
N HIS A 78 0.24 -19.84 13.92
CA HIS A 78 0.32 -18.41 14.23
C HIS A 78 -0.91 -17.59 13.76
N LEU A 79 -1.13 -16.44 14.43
CA LEU A 79 -2.24 -15.52 14.15
C LEU A 79 -2.12 -14.92 12.73
N LYS A 80 -3.06 -15.27 11.83
CA LYS A 80 -3.22 -14.73 10.47
C LYS A 80 -3.12 -13.20 10.38
N ILE A 81 -3.52 -12.51 11.45
CA ILE A 81 -3.47 -11.05 11.60
C ILE A 81 -2.02 -10.56 11.44
N SER A 82 -1.07 -11.17 12.14
CA SER A 82 0.34 -10.77 12.11
C SER A 82 0.94 -10.87 10.72
N PHE A 83 0.50 -11.87 9.94
CA PHE A 83 0.96 -12.06 8.58
C PHE A 83 0.47 -10.95 7.64
N TYR A 84 -0.83 -10.63 7.67
CA TYR A 84 -1.36 -9.54 6.87
C TYR A 84 -0.82 -8.17 7.28
N PHE A 85 -0.65 -7.96 8.59
CA PHE A 85 0.02 -6.77 9.10
C PHE A 85 1.44 -6.65 8.54
N PHE A 86 2.20 -7.75 8.55
CA PHE A 86 3.54 -7.79 7.99
C PHE A 86 3.56 -7.49 6.49
N ILE A 87 2.67 -8.07 5.69
CA ILE A 87 2.59 -7.75 4.25
C ILE A 87 2.33 -6.25 4.05
N ASN A 88 1.34 -5.69 4.75
CA ASN A 88 0.99 -4.28 4.61
C ASN A 88 2.17 -3.38 5.00
N LEU A 89 2.87 -3.72 6.08
CA LEU A 89 4.05 -3.02 6.57
C LEU A 89 5.20 -3.08 5.56
N VAL A 90 5.52 -4.26 5.05
CA VAL A 90 6.58 -4.43 4.04
C VAL A 90 6.22 -3.67 2.77
N SER A 91 4.97 -3.75 2.33
CA SER A 91 4.53 -3.11 1.09
C SER A 91 4.64 -1.60 1.15
N ILE A 92 4.11 -0.97 2.22
CA ILE A 92 4.20 0.48 2.38
C ILE A 92 5.65 0.93 2.56
N SER A 93 6.44 0.20 3.37
CA SER A 93 7.85 0.56 3.62
C SER A 93 8.69 0.47 2.35
N THR A 94 8.48 -0.58 1.56
CA THR A 94 9.23 -0.79 0.31
C THR A 94 8.93 0.31 -0.70
N ILE A 95 7.65 0.61 -0.92
CA ILE A 95 7.27 1.64 -1.89
C ILE A 95 7.65 3.04 -1.41
N TYR A 96 7.44 3.36 -0.13
CA TYR A 96 7.81 4.68 0.40
C TYR A 96 9.33 4.88 0.37
N LEU A 97 10.12 3.82 0.57
CA LEU A 97 11.56 3.88 0.38
C LEU A 97 11.93 4.03 -1.10
N ALA A 98 11.37 3.20 -1.98
CA ALA A 98 11.68 3.22 -3.41
C ALA A 98 11.29 4.54 -4.10
N PHE A 99 10.15 5.12 -3.72
CA PHE A 99 9.67 6.40 -4.22
C PHE A 99 10.04 7.58 -3.33
N ARG A 100 10.90 7.36 -2.32
CA ARG A 100 11.43 8.42 -1.47
C ARG A 100 10.34 9.33 -0.88
N VAL A 101 9.30 8.71 -0.31
CA VAL A 101 8.20 9.38 0.38
C VAL A 101 8.60 9.66 1.83
N TYR A 102 8.69 10.94 2.19
CA TYR A 102 9.07 11.37 3.55
C TYR A 102 7.99 12.22 4.20
N GLY A 103 8.17 12.53 5.49
CA GLY A 103 7.28 13.43 6.23
C GLY A 103 5.86 12.91 6.45
N TYR A 104 5.64 11.61 6.22
CA TYR A 104 4.37 10.95 6.50
C TYR A 104 4.04 10.92 8.00
N SER A 105 2.76 10.99 8.33
CA SER A 105 2.31 10.86 9.72
C SER A 105 2.37 9.40 10.18
N ARG A 106 3.18 9.13 11.21
CA ARG A 106 3.30 7.79 11.82
C ARG A 106 1.95 7.27 12.34
N LEU A 107 1.11 8.17 12.86
CA LEU A 107 -0.24 7.84 13.31
C LEU A 107 -1.10 7.39 12.14
N MET A 108 -1.06 8.11 11.01
CA MET A 108 -1.85 7.76 9.82
C MET A 108 -1.38 6.43 9.23
N ILE A 109 -0.06 6.17 9.22
CA ILE A 109 0.46 4.86 8.83
C ILE A 109 -0.04 3.75 9.76
N LEU A 110 -0.04 3.96 11.07
CA LEU A 110 -0.55 2.95 12.01
C LEU A 110 -2.03 2.65 11.75
N ILE A 111 -2.84 3.70 11.56
CA ILE A 111 -4.27 3.56 11.22
C ILE A 111 -4.43 2.80 9.91
N TYR A 112 -3.66 3.16 8.88
CA TYR A 112 -3.62 2.45 7.60
C TYR A 112 -3.31 0.96 7.79
N LEU A 113 -2.27 0.61 8.56
CA LEU A 113 -1.86 -0.77 8.78
C LEU A 113 -2.96 -1.57 9.48
N LEU A 114 -3.63 -1.02 10.48
CA LEU A 114 -4.72 -1.70 11.19
C LEU A 114 -5.93 -1.92 10.28
N ILE A 115 -6.39 -0.88 9.56
CA ILE A 115 -7.57 -0.96 8.70
C ILE A 115 -7.31 -1.87 7.50
N SER A 116 -6.15 -1.74 6.84
CA SER A 116 -5.77 -2.59 5.70
C SER A 116 -5.62 -4.05 6.11
N THR A 117 -5.09 -4.34 7.30
CA THR A 117 -4.98 -5.70 7.83
C THR A 117 -6.35 -6.30 8.09
N PHE A 118 -7.24 -5.56 8.76
CA PHE A 118 -8.61 -5.99 9.00
C PHE A 118 -9.34 -6.27 7.67
N PHE A 119 -9.20 -5.37 6.70
CA PHE A 119 -9.79 -5.54 5.38
C PHE A 119 -9.24 -6.78 4.64
N LEU A 120 -7.94 -7.06 4.71
CA LEU A 120 -7.37 -8.27 4.09
C LEU A 120 -7.95 -9.56 4.69
N ILE A 121 -8.20 -9.57 6.00
CA ILE A 121 -8.84 -10.70 6.69
C ILE A 121 -10.30 -10.88 6.25
N VAL A 122 -11.06 -9.79 6.17
CA VAL A 122 -12.48 -9.84 5.77
C VAL A 122 -12.61 -10.20 4.30
N SER A 123 -11.84 -9.55 3.42
CA SER A 123 -11.81 -9.86 1.98
C SER A 123 -11.42 -11.30 1.70
N ASP A 124 -10.73 -11.95 2.65
CA ASP A 124 -10.38 -13.35 2.52
C ASP A 124 -11.56 -14.31 2.58
N LYS A 125 -12.62 -13.92 3.30
CA LYS A 125 -13.86 -14.68 3.47
C LYS A 125 -14.85 -14.50 2.32
N ILE A 126 -14.63 -13.51 1.45
CA ILE A 126 -15.44 -13.26 0.26
C ILE A 126 -15.07 -14.32 -0.79
N LYS A 127 -16.07 -15.08 -1.25
CA LYS A 127 -15.93 -16.08 -2.32
C LYS A 127 -15.73 -15.43 -3.68
#